data_AF-A0A7J8G2Q4-F1
#
_entry.id   AF-A0A7J8G2Q4-F1
#
_cell.length_a   1.000
_cell.length_b   1.000
_cell.length_c   1.000
_cell.angle_alpha   90.00
_cell.angle_beta   90.00
_cell.angle_gamma   90.00
#
_symmetry.space_group_name_H-M   'P 1'
#
loop_
_entity.id
_entity.type
_entity.pdbx_description
1 polymer ?
#
loop_
_entity_poly.entity_id
_entity_poly.type
_entity_poly.pdbx_seq_one_letter_code
_entity_poly.pdbx_strand_id
1 'polypeptide(L)'
;MFKRMAEFGPDSGGRVKVTLYHLLKLFQSDTNAMLGKKTVVSEFYDEMIFQDPTAMMQQLLTTSRQLTLGAYKHETEFAELEVKTREKLEAAKKKTSFEIAELKERLKASRETINCLKNEIRKLEEDDQTKEI
;
A
#
# COMPACT_ATOMS: atom_id res chain seq x y z
N MET A 1 10.25 -16.54 -13.98
CA MET A 1 11.58 -17.17 -14.12
C MET A 1 12.56 -16.40 -13.23
N PHE A 2 13.13 -17.04 -12.21
CA PHE A 2 14.16 -16.41 -11.37
C PHE A 2 15.49 -16.42 -12.13
N LYS A 3 16.13 -15.27 -12.24
CA LYS A 3 17.49 -15.13 -12.78
C LYS A 3 18.44 -14.88 -11.61
N ARG A 4 19.44 -15.74 -11.45
CA ARG A 4 20.59 -15.45 -10.58
C ARG A 4 21.32 -14.26 -11.19
N MET A 5 21.45 -13.16 -10.46
CA MET A 5 22.04 -11.93 -11.00
C MET A 5 23.51 -11.79 -10.65
N ALA A 6 23.89 -12.08 -9.40
CA ALA A 6 25.27 -11.95 -8.94
C ALA A 6 25.50 -12.72 -7.64
N GLU A 7 26.76 -13.08 -7.41
CA GLU A 7 27.28 -13.59 -6.14
C GLU A 7 28.32 -12.59 -5.62
N PHE A 8 28.21 -12.19 -4.36
CA PHE A 8 29.10 -11.22 -3.73
C PHE A 8 29.81 -11.86 -2.53
N GLY A 9 31.11 -11.65 -2.43
CA GLY A 9 31.94 -12.13 -1.31
C GLY A 9 33.36 -12.53 -1.75
N PRO A 10 34.34 -12.56 -0.83
CA PRO A 10 35.70 -12.97 -1.16
C PRO A 10 35.75 -14.48 -1.48
N ASP A 11 36.44 -14.86 -2.56
CA ASP A 11 36.69 -16.26 -2.91
C ASP A 11 37.68 -16.94 -1.94
N SER A 12 38.41 -16.15 -1.15
CA SER A 12 39.33 -16.63 -0.11
C SER A 12 38.62 -16.97 1.20
N GLY A 13 37.96 -18.13 1.22
CA GLY A 13 38.00 -19.07 2.35
C GLY A 13 37.65 -18.57 3.76
N GLY A 14 36.57 -17.83 3.96
CA GLY A 14 36.10 -17.58 5.33
C GLY A 14 34.90 -16.67 5.57
N ARG A 15 34.28 -16.09 4.54
CA ARG A 15 33.07 -15.25 4.71
C ARG A 15 31.95 -15.68 3.79
N VAL A 16 30.72 -15.54 4.29
CA VAL A 16 29.49 -15.97 3.66
C VAL A 16 29.29 -15.25 2.33
N LYS A 17 29.10 -16.02 1.24
CA LYS A 17 28.71 -15.48 -0.07
C LYS A 17 27.25 -15.05 -0.03
N VAL A 18 26.94 -13.88 -0.56
CA VAL A 18 25.57 -13.38 -0.73
C VAL A 18 25.15 -13.63 -2.18
N THR A 19 24.05 -14.36 -2.36
CA THR A 19 23.49 -14.67 -3.68
C THR A 19 22.20 -13.90 -3.90
N LEU A 20 22.14 -13.10 -4.97
CA LEU A 20 20.93 -12.35 -5.34
C LEU A 20 20.13 -13.10 -6.41
N TYR A 21 18.86 -13.33 -6.09
CA TYR A 21 17.85 -13.85 -7.01
C TYR A 21 16.89 -12.74 -7.38
N HIS A 22 16.71 -12.51 -8.68
CA HIS A 22 15.76 -11.51 -9.18
C HIS A 22 14.73 -12.17 -10.09
N LEU A 23 13.46 -11.87 -9.86
CA LEU A 23 12.40 -12.29 -10.76
C LEU A 23 12.34 -11.34 -11.96
N LEU A 24 12.63 -11.86 -13.16
CA LEU A 24 12.51 -11.06 -14.38
C LEU A 24 11.05 -10.74 -14.66
N LYS A 25 10.69 -9.46 -14.57
CA LYS A 25 9.40 -8.93 -15.00
C LYS A 25 9.49 -8.47 -16.45
N LEU A 26 8.80 -9.18 -17.35
CA LEU A 26 8.80 -8.89 -18.78
C LEU A 26 7.53 -8.15 -19.24
N PHE A 27 6.46 -8.24 -18.46
CA PHE A 27 5.14 -7.72 -18.83
C PHE A 27 4.55 -6.90 -17.68
N GLN A 28 3.70 -5.94 -18.03
CA GLN A 28 2.90 -5.19 -17.06
C GLN A 28 1.70 -6.04 -16.62
N SER A 29 1.39 -6.03 -15.33
CA SER A 29 0.32 -6.85 -14.72
C SER A 29 -1.04 -6.16 -14.74
N ASP A 30 -1.08 -4.84 -14.94
CA ASP A 30 -2.29 -4.03 -14.83
C ASP A 30 -2.90 -3.70 -16.20
N THR A 31 -4.19 -3.36 -16.21
CA THR A 31 -4.93 -2.76 -17.35
C THR A 31 -4.27 -1.52 -17.95
N ASN A 32 -3.27 -0.94 -17.28
CA ASN A 32 -2.39 0.12 -17.78
C ASN A 32 -1.51 -0.28 -18.97
N ALA A 33 -1.40 -1.58 -19.30
CA ALA A 33 -0.75 -2.06 -20.52
C ALA A 33 -1.36 -1.49 -21.81
N MET A 34 -2.65 -1.10 -21.77
CA MET A 34 -3.37 -0.54 -22.93
C MET A 34 -2.94 0.89 -23.31
N LEU A 35 -2.18 1.60 -22.46
CA LEU A 35 -1.72 2.98 -22.75
C LEU A 35 -0.37 3.06 -23.49
N GLY A 36 0.27 1.93 -23.80
CA GLY A 36 1.35 1.82 -24.80
C GLY A 36 2.67 2.57 -24.54
N LYS A 37 2.88 3.20 -23.38
CA LYS A 37 4.05 4.10 -23.17
C LYS A 37 4.68 4.04 -21.77
N LYS A 38 4.83 2.86 -21.16
CA LYS A 38 5.66 2.74 -19.94
C LYS A 38 6.62 1.57 -20.06
N THR A 39 7.90 1.85 -19.89
CA THR A 39 8.96 0.85 -19.75
C THR A 39 8.63 -0.08 -18.58
N VAL A 40 8.94 -1.38 -18.71
CA VAL A 40 8.78 -2.32 -17.60
C VAL A 40 9.93 -2.10 -16.63
N VAL A 41 9.62 -1.59 -15.45
CA VAL A 41 10.59 -1.38 -14.37
C VAL A 41 10.30 -2.37 -13.25
N SER A 42 11.33 -3.11 -12.84
CA SER A 42 11.30 -4.07 -11.73
C SER A 42 12.56 -3.87 -10.93
N GLU A 43 12.44 -3.06 -9.89
CA GLU A 43 13.55 -2.57 -9.08
C GLU A 43 13.33 -2.99 -7.63
N PHE A 44 14.40 -3.49 -6.99
CA PHE A 44 14.40 -3.86 -5.58
C PHE A 44 15.61 -3.22 -4.93
N TYR A 45 15.37 -2.59 -3.79
CA TYR A 45 16.38 -1.90 -3.01
C TYR A 45 16.69 -2.72 -1.77
N ASP A 46 17.96 -3.00 -1.56
CA ASP A 46 18.46 -3.73 -0.40
C ASP A 46 19.86 -3.21 -0.05
N GLU A 47 20.29 -3.45 1.18
CA GLU A 47 21.56 -2.98 1.71
C GLU A 47 22.50 -4.15 2.02
N MET A 48 23.73 -4.08 1.49
CA MET A 48 24.78 -5.02 1.88
C MET A 48 25.55 -4.48 3.08
N ILE A 49 25.49 -5.22 4.19
CA ILE A 49 26.18 -4.86 5.43
C ILE A 49 27.46 -5.69 5.55
N PHE A 50 28.60 -5.01 5.73
CA PHE A 50 29.88 -5.64 6.00
C PHE A 50 30.23 -5.45 7.47
N GLN A 51 30.14 -6.52 8.26
CA GLN A 51 30.39 -6.46 9.71
C GLN A 51 31.87 -6.15 10.04
N ASP A 52 32.81 -6.57 9.18
CA ASP A 52 34.26 -6.32 9.36
C ASP A 52 34.98 -6.16 8.00
N PRO A 53 34.89 -5.00 7.30
CA PRO A 53 35.55 -4.83 6.00
C PRO A 53 37.08 -4.96 6.13
N THR A 54 37.73 -5.64 5.17
CA THR A 54 39.21 -5.66 5.14
C THR A 54 39.76 -4.26 4.88
N ALA A 55 40.99 -3.96 5.32
CA ALA A 55 41.60 -2.65 5.09
C ALA A 55 41.62 -2.24 3.60
N MET A 56 41.88 -3.21 2.71
CA MET A 56 41.80 -3.01 1.26
C MET A 56 40.37 -2.68 0.81
N MET A 57 39.36 -3.40 1.31
CA MET A 57 37.95 -3.14 0.99
C MET A 57 37.53 -1.75 1.48
N GLN A 58 37.91 -1.38 2.70
CA GLN A 58 37.63 -0.06 3.25
C GLN A 58 38.22 1.03 2.36
N GLN A 59 39.48 0.90 1.95
CA GLN A 59 40.13 1.84 1.05
C GLN A 59 39.41 1.94 -0.31
N LEU A 60 38.97 0.80 -0.87
CA LEU A 60 38.19 0.79 -2.11
C LEU A 60 36.84 1.51 -1.95
N LEU A 61 36.14 1.31 -0.83
CA LEU A 61 34.87 1.99 -0.53
C LEU A 61 35.03 3.50 -0.31
N THR A 62 36.15 3.95 0.26
CA THR A 62 36.37 5.38 0.58
C THR A 62 37.00 6.17 -0.56
N THR A 63 37.81 5.53 -1.40
CA THR A 63 38.62 6.21 -2.43
C THR A 63 38.08 5.97 -3.84
N SER A 64 37.06 5.13 -4.00
CA SER A 64 36.42 4.92 -5.30
C SER A 64 35.89 6.24 -5.88
N ARG A 65 36.32 6.56 -7.10
CA ARG A 65 35.74 7.64 -7.90
C ARG A 65 34.27 7.33 -8.13
N GLN A 66 33.39 8.32 -7.99
CA GLN A 66 31.98 8.17 -8.30
C GLN A 66 31.82 7.61 -9.73
N LEU A 67 31.12 6.48 -9.86
CA LEU A 67 30.86 5.84 -11.15
C LEU A 67 29.97 6.71 -12.05
N THR A 68 29.21 7.62 -11.45
CA THR A 68 28.32 8.57 -12.13
C THR A 68 28.79 10.00 -11.87
N LEU A 69 28.68 10.87 -12.88
CA LEU A 69 29.07 12.29 -12.80
C LEU A 69 28.14 13.15 -11.91
N GLY A 70 27.22 12.54 -11.17
CA GLY A 70 26.23 13.19 -10.32
C GLY A 70 25.41 12.19 -9.51
N ALA A 71 24.51 12.68 -8.66
CA ALA A 71 23.59 11.86 -7.87
C ALA A 71 22.79 10.94 -8.81
N TYR A 72 22.83 9.63 -8.55
CA TYR A 72 22.06 8.67 -9.31
C TYR A 72 20.57 8.89 -9.06
N LYS A 73 19.81 9.18 -10.13
CA LYS A 73 18.37 9.39 -10.02
C LYS A 73 17.67 8.04 -9.99
N HIS A 74 17.13 7.71 -8.83
CA HIS A 74 16.28 6.54 -8.63
C HIS A 74 14.94 6.72 -9.37
N GLU A 75 14.45 5.66 -10.02
CA GLU A 75 13.13 5.68 -10.68
C GLU A 75 11.99 5.67 -9.65
N THR A 76 12.22 5.08 -8.47
CA THR A 76 11.25 5.02 -7.38
C THR A 76 11.62 6.01 -6.27
N GLU A 77 10.89 7.12 -6.18
CA GLU A 77 10.99 8.06 -5.05
C GLU A 77 10.10 7.56 -3.91
N PHE A 78 10.68 6.84 -2.94
CA PHE A 78 9.93 6.22 -1.84
C PHE A 78 9.17 7.23 -0.98
N ALA A 79 9.74 8.41 -0.78
CA ALA A 79 9.10 9.47 -0.01
C ALA A 79 7.79 9.94 -0.66
N GLU A 80 7.79 10.14 -1.98
CA GLU A 80 6.58 10.53 -2.72
C GLU A 80 5.55 9.39 -2.73
N LEU A 81 6.02 8.15 -2.91
CA LEU A 81 5.15 6.97 -2.90
C LEU A 81 4.46 6.77 -1.54
N GLU A 82 5.19 6.97 -0.45
CA GLU A 82 4.66 6.89 0.92
C GLU A 82 3.55 7.94 1.12
N VAL A 83 3.82 9.21 0.79
CA VAL A 83 2.86 10.31 0.90
C VAL A 83 1.60 9.98 0.11
N LYS A 84 1.74 9.60 -1.16
CA LYS A 84 0.62 9.26 -2.04
C LYS A 84 -0.19 8.06 -1.54
N THR A 85 0.47 7.06 -0.99
CA THR A 85 -0.20 5.86 -0.45
C THR A 85 -0.99 6.21 0.81
N ARG A 86 -0.39 6.99 1.70
CA ARG A 86 -1.04 7.50 2.91
C ARG A 86 -2.25 8.38 2.60
N GLU A 87 -2.15 9.29 1.63
CA GLU A 87 -3.26 10.14 1.21
C GLU A 87 -4.44 9.32 0.68
N LYS A 88 -4.17 8.31 -0.16
CA LYS A 88 -5.20 7.39 -0.64
C LYS A 88 -5.89 6.65 0.50
N LEU A 89 -5.13 6.21 1.50
CA LEU A 89 -5.65 5.47 2.65
C LEU A 89 -6.53 6.36 3.54
N GLU A 90 -6.09 7.59 3.82
CA GLU A 90 -6.87 8.56 4.60
C GLU A 90 -8.15 8.99 3.85
N ALA A 91 -8.07 9.17 2.53
CA ALA A 91 -9.26 9.45 1.72
C ALA A 91 -10.28 8.30 1.77
N ALA A 92 -9.81 7.06 1.63
CA ALA A 92 -10.66 5.87 1.74
C ALA A 92 -11.30 5.76 3.12
N LYS A 93 -10.51 5.93 4.19
CA LYS A 93 -10.98 5.92 5.57
C LYS A 93 -12.05 6.99 5.83
N LYS A 94 -11.83 8.22 5.34
CA LYS A 94 -12.79 9.32 5.47
C LYS A 94 -14.11 9.00 4.74
N LYS A 95 -14.01 8.49 3.50
CA LYS A 95 -15.19 8.10 2.72
C LYS A 95 -16.01 7.02 3.42
N THR A 96 -15.36 5.94 3.87
CA THR A 96 -16.05 4.86 4.59
C THR A 96 -16.66 5.34 5.91
N SER A 97 -15.96 6.21 6.65
CA SER A 97 -16.50 6.77 7.89
C SER A 97 -17.75 7.62 7.66
N PHE A 98 -17.75 8.42 6.58
CA PHE A 98 -18.91 9.21 6.19
C PHE A 98 -20.10 8.34 5.81
N GLU A 99 -19.88 7.30 4.99
CA GLU A 99 -20.91 6.36 4.58
C GLU A 99 -21.52 5.61 5.77
N ILE A 100 -20.69 5.20 6.75
CA ILE A 100 -21.17 4.61 8.01
C ILE A 100 -22.07 5.59 8.78
N ALA A 101 -21.68 6.87 8.86
CA ALA A 101 -22.47 7.88 9.56
C ALA A 101 -23.83 8.11 8.89
N GLU A 102 -23.84 8.24 7.57
CA GLU A 102 -25.07 8.40 6.78
C GLU A 102 -26.01 7.20 6.95
N LEU A 103 -25.48 5.98 6.90
CA LEU A 103 -26.26 4.76 7.12
C LEU A 103 -26.85 4.68 8.53
N LYS A 104 -26.10 5.13 9.54
CA LYS A 104 -26.59 5.21 10.93
C LYS A 104 -27.72 6.23 11.07
N GLU A 105 -27.58 7.40 10.44
CA GLU A 105 -28.61 8.45 10.41
C GLU A 105 -29.91 7.92 9.79
N ARG A 106 -29.81 7.30 8.61
CA ARG A 106 -30.94 6.69 7.90
C ARG A 106 -31.62 5.59 8.71
N LEU A 107 -30.83 4.75 9.40
CA LEU A 107 -31.36 3.70 10.27
C LEU A 107 -32.13 4.29 11.46
N LYS A 108 -31.61 5.36 12.06
CA LYS A 108 -32.26 6.06 13.17
C LYS A 108 -33.60 6.66 12.72
N ALA A 109 -33.60 7.41 11.62
CA ALA A 109 -34.81 8.01 11.06
C ALA A 109 -35.88 6.95 10.74
N SER A 110 -35.47 5.83 10.11
CA SER A 110 -36.40 4.73 9.83
C SER A 110 -37.01 4.12 11.10
N ARG A 111 -36.23 3.94 12.16
CA ARG A 111 -36.74 3.45 13.46
C ARG A 111 -37.73 4.42 14.10
N GLU A 112 -37.46 5.72 14.01
CA GLU A 112 -38.37 6.76 14.52
C GLU A 112 -39.70 6.76 13.75
N THR A 113 -39.66 6.67 12.42
CA THR A 113 -40.87 6.54 11.59
C THR A 113 -41.68 5.29 11.97
N ILE A 114 -41.02 4.14 12.13
CA ILE A 114 -41.69 2.89 12.55
C ILE A 114 -42.37 3.08 13.91
N ASN A 115 -41.71 3.74 14.86
CA ASN A 115 -42.28 3.98 16.19
C ASN A 115 -43.46 4.95 16.15
N CYS A 116 -43.40 6.02 15.35
CA CYS A 116 -44.55 6.91 15.13
C CYS A 116 -45.76 6.14 14.57
N LEU A 117 -45.55 5.38 13.50
CA LEU A 117 -46.63 4.60 12.86
C LEU A 117 -47.23 3.57 13.82
N LYS A 118 -46.40 2.87 14.61
CA LYS A 118 -46.90 1.94 15.64
C LYS A 118 -47.74 2.62 16.71
N ASN A 119 -47.34 3.82 17.15
CA ASN A 119 -48.10 4.59 18.14
C ASN A 119 -49.44 5.09 17.56
N GLU A 120 -49.46 5.46 16.29
CA GLU A 120 -50.68 5.90 15.59
C GLU A 120 -51.66 4.74 15.37
N ILE A 121 -51.17 3.57 14.95
CA ILE A 121 -51.98 2.35 14.84
C ILE A 121 -52.63 2.02 16.20
N ARG A 122 -51.87 2.00 17.29
CA ARG A 122 -52.42 1.71 18.63
C ARG A 122 -53.51 2.70 19.03
N LYS A 123 -53.34 4.01 18.75
CA LYS A 123 -54.37 5.01 19.03
C LYS A 123 -55.66 4.74 18.24
N LEU A 124 -55.53 4.42 16.96
CA LEU A 124 -56.68 4.12 16.11
C LEU A 124 -57.41 2.86 16.58
N GLU A 125 -56.67 1.83 17.00
CA GLU A 125 -57.23 0.60 17.58
C GLU A 125 -58.01 0.89 18.88
N GLU A 126 -57.47 1.75 19.76
CA GLU A 126 -58.15 2.19 21.00
C GLU A 126 -59.42 3.00 20.69
N ASP A 127 -59.36 3.94 19.75
CA ASP A 127 -60.50 4.79 19.36
C ASP A 127 -61.66 4.00 18.74
N ASP A 128 -61.38 2.95 17.95
CA ASP A 128 -62.41 2.08 17.37
C ASP A 128 -63.10 1.24 18.45
N GLN A 129 -62.33 0.71 19.39
CA GLN A 129 -62.83 -0.09 20.51
C GLN A 129 -63.70 0.72 21.48
N THR A 130 -63.48 2.03 21.56
CA THR A 130 -64.27 2.95 22.40
C THR A 130 -65.60 3.36 21.73
N LYS A 131 -65.73 3.20 20.41
CA LYS A 131 -66.96 3.54 19.66
C LYS A 131 -67.96 2.39 19.56
N GLU A 132 -67.53 1.17 19.85
CA GLU A 132 -68.39 -0.03 19.84
C GLU A 132 -69.02 -0.36 21.22
N ILE A 133 -68.82 0.48 22.25
CA ILE A 133 -69.41 0.37 23.60
C ILE A 133 -70.44 1.49 23.80
#